data_AF-A0AA35TCZ8-F1
#
_entry.id   AF-A0AA35TCZ8-F1
#
_cell.length_a   1.000
_cell.length_b   1.000
_cell.length_c   1.000
_cell.angle_alpha   90.00
_cell.angle_beta   90.00
_cell.angle_gamma   90.00
#
_symmetry.space_group_name_H-M   'P 1'
#
loop_
_entity.id
_entity.type
_entity.pdbx_description
1 polymer ?
#
loop_
_entity_poly.entity_id
_entity_poly.type
_entity_poly.pdbx_seq_one_letter_code
_entity_poly.pdbx_strand_id
1 'polypeptide(L)'
;MSLSVTSPATGTRTESKVTSLPWNDDELAMETSLLTQQLAAINRRGVLTINSQPAVNGRSSSDPVVGWGEKGGFVYQKAYLEFFCSPSFMRALMTVLVDYPQVNYHIVNRQGTENMTNCDSYQPIAVTWGVFPGMEIIQPTVVDPCQLHI
;
A
#
# COMPACT_ATOMS: atom_id res chain seq x y z
N MET A 1 0.24 7.30 12.95
CA MET A 1 0.92 6.05 13.38
C MET A 1 1.96 6.42 14.42
N SER A 2 1.88 5.95 15.66
CA SER A 2 2.86 6.30 16.70
C SER A 2 4.06 5.35 16.64
N LEU A 3 5.18 5.83 16.10
CA LEU A 3 6.46 5.12 16.18
C LEU A 3 7.12 5.52 17.50
N SER A 4 7.32 4.55 18.41
CA SER A 4 8.09 4.80 19.63
C SER A 4 9.58 4.72 19.31
N VAL A 5 10.30 5.83 19.42
CA VAL A 5 11.75 5.88 19.29
C VAL A 5 12.38 5.67 20.66
N THR A 6 13.24 4.66 20.80
CA THR A 6 14.00 4.42 22.03
C THR A 6 15.23 5.31 22.04
N SER A 7 15.31 6.28 22.97
CA SER A 7 16.54 7.05 23.19
C SER A 7 17.56 6.19 23.96
N PRO A 8 18.83 6.07 23.51
CA PRO A 8 19.82 5.24 24.20
C PRO A 8 20.28 5.82 25.56
N ALA A 9 19.96 7.08 25.85
CA ALA A 9 20.62 7.83 26.93
C ALA A 9 19.92 7.72 28.30
N THR A 10 18.65 7.32 28.34
CA THR A 10 17.88 7.21 29.60
C THR A 10 16.84 6.12 29.40
N GLY A 11 16.76 5.13 30.29
CA GLY A 11 15.82 4.00 30.20
C GLY A 11 14.32 4.37 30.29
N THR A 12 13.95 5.61 30.03
CA THR A 12 12.61 6.16 29.98
C THR A 12 12.10 6.18 28.55
N ARG A 13 11.07 5.37 28.26
CA ARG A 13 10.39 5.33 26.96
C ARG A 13 9.53 6.59 26.82
N THR A 14 10.05 7.62 26.18
CA THR A 14 9.27 8.81 25.81
C THR A 14 8.43 8.49 24.58
N GLU A 15 7.11 8.46 24.72
CA GLU A 15 6.19 8.37 23.59
C GLU A 15 6.12 9.74 22.88
N SER A 16 6.95 9.92 21.87
CA SER A 16 6.87 11.06 20.96
C SER A 16 5.85 10.77 19.85
N LYS A 17 4.95 11.73 19.60
CA LYS A 17 4.04 11.68 18.46
C LYS A 17 4.82 12.00 17.19
N VAL A 18 4.97 11.01 16.31
CA VAL A 18 5.53 11.21 14.96
C VAL A 18 4.42 11.72 14.05
N THR A 19 4.64 12.90 13.46
CA THR A 19 3.65 13.60 12.62
C THR A 19 3.89 13.41 11.12
N SER A 20 5.11 13.02 10.70
CA SER A 20 5.44 12.75 9.31
C SER A 20 6.54 11.69 9.18
N LEU A 21 6.67 11.15 7.97
CA LEU A 21 7.75 10.25 7.53
C LEU A 21 8.37 10.81 6.25
N PRO A 22 9.61 10.44 5.88
CA PRO A 22 10.24 10.91 4.64
C PRO A 22 9.43 10.67 3.35
N TRP A 23 8.47 9.73 3.38
CA TRP A 23 7.59 9.39 2.27
C TRP A 23 6.15 9.88 2.45
N ASN A 24 5.83 10.54 3.57
CA ASN A 24 4.48 11.02 3.85
C ASN A 24 4.51 12.20 4.83
N ASP A 25 4.33 13.40 4.29
CA ASP A 25 4.25 14.65 5.04
C ASP A 25 2.81 15.06 5.41
N ASP A 26 1.81 14.40 4.81
CA ASP A 26 0.39 14.68 4.99
C ASP A 26 -0.27 13.80 6.07
N GLU A 27 -1.49 14.19 6.47
CA GLU A 27 -2.33 13.31 7.29
C GLU A 27 -2.73 12.05 6.50
N LEU A 28 -2.94 10.95 7.24
CA LEU A 28 -3.38 9.70 6.63
C LEU A 28 -4.76 9.88 5.99
N ALA A 29 -4.92 9.40 4.76
CA ALA A 29 -6.21 9.35 4.10
C ALA A 29 -7.23 8.55 4.94
N MET A 30 -8.51 8.94 4.85
CA MET A 30 -9.57 8.31 5.64
C MET A 30 -9.65 6.80 5.42
N GLU A 31 -9.37 6.31 4.21
CA GLU A 31 -9.38 4.88 3.90
C GLU A 31 -8.34 4.08 4.70
N THR A 32 -7.22 4.70 5.11
CA THR A 32 -6.20 4.04 5.94
C THR A 32 -6.74 3.68 7.34
N SER A 33 -7.79 4.36 7.80
CA SER A 33 -8.46 4.01 9.06
C SER A 33 -8.98 2.57 9.07
N LEU A 34 -9.35 2.03 7.90
CA LEU A 34 -9.87 0.66 7.72
C LEU A 34 -8.79 -0.42 7.96
N LEU A 35 -7.51 -0.05 7.87
CA LEU A 35 -6.37 -0.97 7.94
C LEU A 35 -5.43 -0.67 9.11
N THR A 36 -5.74 0.33 9.95
CA THR A 36 -4.78 0.90 10.92
C THR A 36 -4.21 -0.16 11.88
N GLN A 37 -5.03 -1.09 12.36
CA GLN A 37 -4.58 -2.13 13.29
C GLN A 37 -3.65 -3.14 12.61
N GLN A 38 -4.00 -3.58 11.40
CA GLN A 38 -3.22 -4.51 10.59
C GLN A 38 -1.87 -3.89 10.21
N LEU A 39 -1.88 -2.64 9.72
CA LEU A 39 -0.68 -1.89 9.38
C LEU A 39 0.22 -1.72 10.62
N ALA A 40 -0.34 -1.35 11.77
CA ALA A 40 0.44 -1.24 13.00
C ALA A 40 1.04 -2.58 13.45
N ALA A 41 0.33 -3.70 13.23
CA ALA A 41 0.83 -5.03 13.59
C ALA A 41 2.02 -5.46 12.71
N ILE A 42 1.94 -5.26 11.40
CA ILE A 42 3.02 -5.65 10.48
C ILE A 42 4.24 -4.72 10.56
N ASN A 43 4.03 -3.41 10.78
CA ASN A 43 5.14 -2.46 10.99
C ASN A 43 5.98 -2.80 12.22
N ARG A 44 5.34 -3.21 13.33
CA ARG A 44 6.07 -3.68 14.52
C ARG A 44 6.90 -4.95 14.28
N ARG A 45 6.65 -5.67 13.19
CA ARG A 45 7.38 -6.88 12.79
C ARG A 45 8.40 -6.64 11.67
N GLY A 46 8.66 -5.38 11.31
CA GLY A 46 9.67 -5.01 10.32
C GLY A 46 9.16 -4.91 8.88
N VAL A 47 7.84 -4.88 8.66
CA VAL A 47 7.22 -4.52 7.38
C VAL A 47 6.94 -3.02 7.39
N LEU A 48 7.91 -2.21 6.96
CA LEU A 48 7.89 -0.75 7.08
C LEU A 48 7.09 -0.12 5.94
N THR A 49 5.78 0.01 6.12
CA THR A 49 4.84 0.42 5.06
C THR A 49 4.96 1.90 4.73
N ILE A 50 4.95 2.22 3.44
CA ILE A 50 4.99 3.61 2.94
C ILE A 50 3.73 3.99 2.15
N ASN A 51 3.00 3.01 1.62
CA ASN A 51 1.75 3.23 0.91
C ASN A 51 0.81 2.02 1.07
N SER A 52 -0.51 2.25 1.09
CA SER A 52 -1.53 1.21 1.19
C SER A 52 -2.91 1.73 0.78
N GLN A 53 -3.72 0.87 0.15
CA GLN A 53 -5.16 1.09 -0.02
C GLN A 53 -5.95 -0.20 0.28
N PRO A 54 -7.16 -0.10 0.85
CA PRO A 54 -8.00 -1.26 1.13
C PRO A 54 -8.60 -1.88 -0.14
N ALA A 55 -9.08 -3.12 -0.04
CA ALA A 55 -9.96 -3.66 -1.07
C ALA A 55 -11.36 -3.05 -0.95
N VAL A 56 -11.90 -2.57 -2.07
CA VAL A 56 -13.26 -2.02 -2.16
C VAL A 56 -14.01 -2.75 -3.26
N ASN A 57 -15.17 -3.30 -2.90
CA ASN A 57 -16.00 -4.07 -3.81
C ASN A 57 -17.35 -3.37 -4.03
N GLY A 58 -17.41 -2.51 -5.04
CA GLY A 58 -18.66 -1.87 -5.49
C GLY A 58 -19.32 -1.01 -4.42
N ARG A 59 -18.54 -0.16 -3.75
CA ARG A 59 -19.12 0.83 -2.82
C ARG A 59 -19.74 1.98 -3.60
N SER A 60 -20.73 2.64 -3.01
CA SER A 60 -21.34 3.83 -3.63
C SER A 60 -20.26 4.86 -3.95
N SER A 61 -20.35 5.51 -5.11
CA SER A 61 -19.50 6.67 -5.42
C SER A 61 -19.68 7.84 -4.45
N SER A 62 -20.75 7.84 -3.65
CA SER A 62 -21.00 8.81 -2.58
C SER A 62 -20.61 8.30 -1.18
N ASP A 63 -19.86 7.19 -1.10
CA ASP A 63 -19.34 6.69 0.17
C ASP A 63 -18.41 7.73 0.84
N PRO A 64 -18.57 8.03 2.14
CA PRO A 64 -17.82 9.10 2.79
C PRO A 64 -16.33 8.79 2.98
N VAL A 65 -15.91 7.52 2.85
CA VAL A 65 -14.52 7.10 3.09
C VAL A 65 -13.78 6.86 1.77
N VAL A 66 -14.42 6.14 0.85
CA VAL A 66 -13.78 5.67 -0.41
C VAL A 66 -14.46 6.19 -1.68
N GLY A 67 -15.55 6.94 -1.55
CA GLY A 67 -16.35 7.43 -2.67
C GLY A 67 -15.66 8.56 -3.43
N TRP A 68 -15.75 8.50 -4.77
CA TRP A 68 -15.27 9.54 -5.68
C TRP A 68 -16.05 9.48 -7.00
N GLY A 69 -15.94 10.52 -7.83
CA GLY A 69 -16.57 10.60 -9.16
C GLY A 69 -18.05 10.99 -9.12
N GLU A 70 -18.78 10.65 -10.20
CA GLU A 70 -20.19 11.02 -10.37
C GLU A 70 -21.12 10.28 -9.41
N LYS A 71 -22.21 10.93 -9.00
CA LYS A 71 -23.18 10.32 -8.06
C LYS A 71 -23.94 9.18 -8.72
N GLY A 72 -24.32 8.19 -7.90
CA GLY A 72 -25.07 7.02 -8.36
C GLY A 72 -24.22 5.95 -9.07
N GLY A 73 -22.89 6.08 -9.02
CA GLY A 73 -21.95 5.08 -9.50
C GLY A 73 -21.44 4.14 -8.41
N PHE A 74 -20.52 3.27 -8.81
CA PHE A 74 -19.85 2.30 -7.95
C PHE A 74 -18.34 2.38 -8.12
N VAL A 75 -17.61 2.37 -7.01
CA VAL A 75 -16.14 2.40 -6.97
C VAL A 75 -15.58 1.08 -6.48
N TYR A 76 -14.39 0.75 -6.98
CA TYR A 76 -13.69 -0.49 -6.73
C TYR A 76 -12.21 -0.22 -6.51
N GLN A 77 -11.60 -1.02 -5.63
CA GLN A 77 -10.16 -0.98 -5.35
C GLN A 77 -9.65 -2.41 -5.13
N LYS A 78 -8.49 -2.73 -5.70
CA LYS A 78 -7.68 -3.88 -5.27
C LYS A 78 -6.89 -3.47 -4.02
N ALA A 79 -6.75 -4.38 -3.06
CA ALA A 79 -5.84 -4.12 -1.93
C ALA A 79 -4.40 -3.96 -2.44
N TYR A 80 -3.71 -2.94 -1.93
CA TYR A 80 -2.33 -2.62 -2.29
C TYR A 80 -1.52 -2.35 -1.03
N LEU A 81 -0.24 -2.74 -1.06
CA LEU A 81 0.69 -2.52 0.03
C LEU A 81 2.11 -2.34 -0.52
N GLU A 82 2.77 -1.26 -0.09
CA GLU A 82 4.15 -0.93 -0.45
C GLU A 82 4.97 -0.73 0.83
N PHE A 83 6.15 -1.36 0.91
CA PHE A 83 6.93 -1.37 2.15
C PHE A 83 8.41 -1.68 1.94
N PHE A 84 9.22 -1.23 2.90
CA PHE A 84 10.59 -1.72 3.08
C PHE A 84 10.63 -2.91 4.04
N CYS A 85 11.53 -3.86 3.79
CA CYS A 85 11.79 -4.98 4.69
C CYS A 85 13.26 -5.39 4.65
N SER A 86 13.68 -6.27 5.56
CA SER A 86 15.04 -6.81 5.56
C SER A 86 15.22 -7.85 4.43
N PRO A 87 16.45 -8.09 3.95
CA PRO A 87 16.72 -9.17 2.99
C PRO A 87 16.31 -10.56 3.49
N SER A 88 16.39 -10.80 4.80
CA SER A 88 15.93 -12.06 5.40
C SER A 88 14.40 -12.21 5.33
N PHE A 89 13.66 -11.12 5.57
CA PHE A 89 12.21 -11.12 5.44
C PHE A 89 11.79 -11.32 3.99
N MET A 90 12.43 -10.62 3.04
CA MET A 90 12.18 -10.78 1.61
C MET A 90 12.31 -12.25 1.17
N ARG A 91 13.40 -12.93 1.56
CA ARG A 91 13.59 -14.35 1.21
C ARG A 91 12.49 -15.24 1.78
N ALA A 92 12.07 -15.00 3.02
CA ALA A 92 10.97 -15.74 3.61
C ALA A 92 9.64 -15.45 2.90
N LEU A 93 9.37 -14.18 2.56
CA LEU A 93 8.18 -13.79 1.81
C LEU A 93 8.12 -14.49 0.45
N MET A 94 9.25 -14.58 -0.26
CA MET A 94 9.33 -15.29 -1.53
C MET A 94 8.97 -16.76 -1.43
N THR A 95 9.29 -17.44 -0.33
CA THR A 95 8.86 -18.84 -0.13
C THR A 95 7.35 -18.97 0.08
N VAL A 96 6.69 -17.94 0.61
CA VAL A 96 5.24 -17.93 0.85
C VAL A 96 4.49 -17.54 -0.42
N LEU A 97 4.98 -16.57 -1.19
CA LEU A 97 4.30 -16.03 -2.37
C LEU A 97 4.01 -17.08 -3.46
N VAL A 98 4.78 -18.18 -3.50
CA VAL A 98 4.53 -19.31 -4.41
C VAL A 98 3.14 -19.91 -4.20
N ASP A 99 2.63 -19.90 -2.97
CA ASP A 99 1.31 -20.44 -2.62
C ASP A 99 0.15 -19.46 -2.90
N TYR A 100 0.45 -18.22 -3.33
CA TYR A 100 -0.53 -17.15 -3.56
C TYR A 100 -0.47 -16.62 -5.00
N PRO A 101 -0.86 -17.42 -6.01
CA PRO A 101 -0.74 -17.05 -7.43
C PRO A 101 -1.60 -15.84 -7.85
N GLN A 102 -2.55 -15.42 -7.00
CA GLN A 102 -3.40 -14.24 -7.24
C GLN A 102 -2.75 -12.93 -6.78
N VAL A 103 -1.59 -12.99 -6.13
CA VAL A 103 -0.85 -11.80 -5.67
C VAL A 103 0.13 -11.38 -6.76
N ASN A 104 -0.01 -10.15 -7.21
CA ASN A 104 1.02 -9.49 -8.01
C ASN A 104 2.06 -8.84 -7.09
N TYR A 105 3.35 -9.05 -7.36
CA TYR A 105 4.44 -8.47 -6.57
C TYR A 105 5.55 -7.93 -7.48
N HIS A 106 6.24 -6.90 -6.99
CA HIS A 106 7.49 -6.40 -7.55
C HIS A 106 8.43 -6.08 -6.39
N ILE A 107 9.62 -6.68 -6.38
CA ILE A 107 10.64 -6.54 -5.34
C ILE A 107 11.90 -5.99 -6.00
N VAL A 108 12.38 -4.85 -5.49
CA VAL A 108 13.61 -4.22 -5.94
C VAL A 108 14.51 -3.86 -4.76
N ASN A 109 15.81 -3.79 -4.99
CA ASN A 109 16.75 -3.15 -4.07
C ASN A 109 17.47 -1.98 -4.72
N ARG A 110 18.10 -1.13 -3.88
CA ARG A 110 18.81 0.06 -4.34
C ARG A 110 19.93 -0.23 -5.36
N GLN A 111 20.59 -1.38 -5.23
CA GLN A 111 21.68 -1.76 -6.13
C GLN A 111 21.18 -2.35 -7.47
N GLY A 112 19.89 -2.62 -7.62
CA GLY A 112 19.32 -3.33 -8.77
C GLY A 112 19.71 -4.81 -8.86
N THR A 113 20.37 -5.37 -7.84
CA THR A 113 20.74 -6.80 -7.82
C THR A 113 19.55 -7.70 -7.51
N GLU A 114 18.56 -7.16 -6.81
CA GLU A 114 17.25 -7.77 -6.64
C GLU A 114 16.28 -6.98 -7.52
N ASN A 115 15.72 -7.64 -8.54
CA ASN A 115 14.63 -7.11 -9.35
C ASN A 115 13.77 -8.29 -9.81
N MET A 116 12.73 -8.59 -9.03
CA MET A 116 11.88 -9.76 -9.22
C MET A 116 10.42 -9.30 -9.31
N THR A 117 9.70 -9.76 -10.32
CA THR A 117 8.28 -9.48 -10.50
C THR A 117 7.58 -10.66 -11.15
N ASN A 118 6.30 -10.86 -10.84
CA ASN A 118 5.42 -11.74 -11.59
C ASN A 118 4.42 -10.98 -12.47
N CYS A 119 4.56 -9.65 -12.57
CA CYS A 119 3.78 -8.80 -13.44
C CYS A 119 4.34 -8.82 -14.87
N ASP A 120 3.48 -8.54 -15.84
CA ASP A 120 3.93 -8.23 -17.21
C ASP A 120 4.69 -6.90 -17.21
N SER A 121 5.91 -6.90 -17.76
CA SER A 121 6.80 -5.74 -17.73
C SER A 121 6.25 -4.52 -18.49
N TYR A 122 5.27 -4.69 -19.38
CA TYR A 122 4.76 -3.63 -20.26
C TYR A 122 3.28 -3.33 -20.05
N GLN A 123 2.61 -4.03 -19.12
CA GLN A 123 1.18 -3.81 -18.87
C GLN A 123 0.94 -3.31 -17.44
N PRO A 124 0.38 -2.09 -17.29
CA PRO A 124 0.00 -1.58 -15.99
C PRO A 124 -1.23 -2.33 -15.46
N ILE A 125 -1.28 -2.49 -14.13
CA ILE A 125 -2.39 -3.14 -13.45
C ILE A 125 -3.31 -2.07 -12.87
N ALA A 126 -4.55 -2.00 -13.34
CA ALA A 126 -5.57 -1.16 -12.71
C ALA A 126 -5.85 -1.64 -11.28
N VAL A 127 -5.73 -0.71 -10.33
CA VAL A 127 -5.94 -0.96 -8.89
C VAL A 127 -7.08 -0.15 -8.30
N THR A 128 -7.52 0.92 -8.97
CA THR A 128 -8.71 1.69 -8.59
C THR A 128 -9.50 2.03 -9.85
N TRP A 129 -10.80 1.75 -9.85
CA TRP A 129 -11.70 2.07 -10.97
C TRP A 129 -13.13 2.36 -10.51
N GLY A 130 -13.90 3.03 -11.37
CA GLY A 130 -15.27 3.42 -11.10
C GLY A 130 -16.15 3.25 -12.33
N VAL A 131 -17.41 2.86 -12.08
CA VAL A 131 -18.47 2.74 -13.09
C VAL A 131 -19.55 3.74 -12.74
N PHE A 132 -19.87 4.65 -13.66
CA PHE A 132 -20.76 5.79 -13.42
C PHE A 132 -21.91 5.83 -14.44
N PRO A 133 -23.10 6.31 -14.07
CA PRO A 133 -24.24 6.38 -14.97
C PRO A 133 -23.94 7.23 -16.22
N GLY A 134 -24.15 6.66 -17.40
CA GLY A 134 -23.99 7.39 -18.67
C GLY A 134 -22.54 7.71 -19.05
N MET A 135 -21.54 7.06 -18.43
CA MET A 135 -20.12 7.29 -18.68
C MET A 135 -19.38 5.97 -18.99
N GLU A 136 -18.23 6.09 -19.65
CA GLU A 136 -17.25 5.00 -19.74
C GLU A 136 -16.59 4.72 -18.37
N ILE A 137 -15.96 3.54 -18.25
CA ILE A 137 -15.24 3.16 -17.03
C ILE A 137 -14.03 4.07 -16.85
N ILE A 138 -13.84 4.58 -15.62
CA ILE A 138 -12.69 5.41 -15.27
C ILE A 138 -11.76 4.60 -14.37
N GLN A 139 -10.46 4.56 -14.71
CA GLN A 139 -9.43 3.85 -13.95
C GLN A 139 -8.27 4.81 -13.58
N PRO A 140 -8.43 5.64 -12.53
CA PRO A 140 -7.48 6.72 -12.24
C PRO A 140 -6.14 6.23 -11.67
N THR A 141 -6.08 5.00 -11.15
CA THR A 141 -4.87 4.49 -10.48
C THR A 141 -4.47 3.13 -11.04
N VAL A 142 -3.21 3.05 -11.45
CA VAL A 142 -2.56 1.84 -11.93
C VAL A 142 -1.24 1.63 -11.20
N VAL A 143 -0.83 0.37 -11.10
CA VAL A 143 0.54 -0.02 -10.72
C VAL A 143 1.27 -0.34 -12.02
N ASP A 144 2.30 0.44 -12.33
CA ASP A 144 3.13 0.27 -13.51
C ASP A 144 4.53 -0.26 -13.12
N PRO A 145 4.87 -1.51 -13.47
CA PRO A 145 6.20 -2.07 -13.20
C PRO A 145 7.34 -1.25 -13.80
N CYS A 146 7.11 -0.55 -14.92
CA CYS A 146 8.13 0.30 -15.54
C CYS A 146 8.52 1.50 -14.65
N GLN A 147 7.58 2.02 -13.87
CA GLN A 147 7.80 3.17 -12.98
C GLN A 147 8.42 2.79 -11.63
N LEU A 148 8.52 1.49 -11.33
CA LEU A 148 9.09 0.96 -10.09
C LEU A 148 10.58 0.61 -10.21
N HIS A 149 11.21 0.90 -11.35
CA HIS A 149 12.66 0.78 -11.51
C HIS A 149 13.38 1.94 -10.80
N ILE A 150 14.40 1.61 -10.00
CA ILE A 150 15.31 2.56 -9.34
C ILE A 150 16.54 2.80 -10.23
#